data_AF-A0A2M9PER2-F1
#
_entry.id   AF-A0A2M9PER2-F1
#
_cell.length_a   1.000
_cell.length_b   1.000
_cell.length_c   1.000
_cell.angle_alpha   90.00
_cell.angle_beta   90.00
_cell.angle_gamma   90.00
#
_symmetry.space_group_name_H-M   'P 1'
#
loop_
_entity.id
_entity.type
_entity.pdbx_description
1 polymer ?
#
loop_
_entity_poly.entity_id
_entity_poly.type
_entity_poly.pdbx_seq_one_letter_code
_entity_poly.pdbx_strand_id
1 'polypeptide(L)'
;MTSSRLSRLALAASLLAAPLVALPALAAEKVIVLINPNSNEGATSSMAELARMELGDGLRVEGRSNAGAPPLLTTPEDMRNAVSGVVEIGVAAAQDETVAAIIVAAF
;
A
#
# COMPACT_ATOMS: atom_id res chain seq x y z
N MET A 1 -48.26 -58.74 7.36
CA MET A 1 -48.47 -57.28 7.46
C MET A 1 -48.16 -56.87 8.91
N THR A 2 -46.91 -56.90 9.41
CA THR A 2 -45.84 -55.87 9.32
C THR A 2 -46.38 -54.45 9.37
N SER A 3 -46.03 -53.52 10.27
CA SER A 3 -45.19 -53.43 11.47
C SER A 3 -45.51 -52.03 12.01
N SER A 4 -45.85 -51.84 13.30
CA SER A 4 -45.94 -50.48 13.87
C SER A 4 -44.54 -50.02 14.28
N ARG A 5 -44.07 -48.89 13.73
CA ARG A 5 -42.77 -48.31 14.05
C ARG A 5 -42.95 -47.05 14.90
N LEU A 6 -42.47 -47.20 16.12
CA LEU A 6 -42.08 -46.23 17.14
C LEU A 6 -41.80 -44.80 16.63
N SER A 7 -42.54 -43.84 17.21
CA SER A 7 -42.29 -42.40 17.14
C SER A 7 -40.92 -42.05 17.75
N ARG A 8 -40.05 -41.40 16.97
CA ARG A 8 -38.81 -40.80 17.46
C ARG A 8 -39.08 -39.31 17.74
N LEU A 9 -38.95 -38.91 19.01
CA LEU A 9 -38.90 -37.51 19.42
C LEU A 9 -37.68 -36.84 18.76
N ALA A 10 -37.91 -35.74 18.04
CA ALA A 10 -36.86 -34.87 17.57
C ALA A 10 -36.53 -33.85 18.66
N LEU A 11 -35.28 -33.88 19.13
CA LEU A 11 -34.71 -32.89 20.04
C LEU A 11 -34.33 -31.65 19.22
N ALA A 12 -35.07 -30.55 19.37
CA ALA A 12 -34.72 -29.28 18.76
C ALA A 12 -33.57 -28.63 19.55
N ALA A 13 -32.38 -28.59 18.96
CA ALA A 13 -31.26 -27.81 19.47
C ALA A 13 -31.41 -26.36 18.98
N SER A 14 -31.84 -25.46 19.87
CA SER A 14 -31.88 -24.02 19.61
C SER A 14 -30.46 -23.45 19.64
N LEU A 15 -29.93 -23.10 18.46
CA LEU A 15 -28.72 -22.29 18.32
C LEU A 15 -29.06 -20.84 18.64
N LEU A 16 -28.54 -20.33 19.76
CA LEU A 16 -28.51 -18.91 20.08
C LEU A 16 -27.70 -18.17 19.00
N ALA A 17 -28.39 -17.37 18.19
CA ALA A 17 -27.76 -16.43 17.28
C ALA A 17 -27.14 -15.28 18.09
N ALA A 18 -25.82 -15.30 18.24
CA ALA A 18 -25.08 -14.13 18.73
C ALA A 18 -25.02 -13.07 17.61
N PRO A 19 -25.11 -11.76 17.94
CA PRO A 19 -25.03 -10.71 16.93
C PRO A 19 -23.60 -10.65 16.37
N LEU A 20 -23.48 -10.74 15.05
CA LEU A 20 -22.24 -10.37 14.35
C LEU A 20 -22.02 -8.86 14.56
N VAL A 21 -21.08 -8.50 15.42
CA VAL A 21 -20.48 -7.17 15.40
C VAL A 21 -19.63 -7.11 14.15
N ALA A 22 -20.07 -6.33 13.16
CA ALA A 22 -19.24 -6.02 12.00
C ALA A 22 -18.01 -5.26 12.50
N LEU A 23 -16.83 -5.92 12.44
CA LEU A 23 -15.57 -5.23 12.61
C LEU A 23 -15.50 -4.13 11.54
N PRO A 24 -15.09 -2.90 11.88
CA PRO A 24 -14.85 -1.90 10.86
C PRO A 24 -13.87 -2.50 9.86
N ALA A 25 -14.23 -2.46 8.57
CA ALA A 25 -13.28 -2.79 7.53
C ALA A 25 -12.04 -1.93 7.78
N LEU A 26 -10.89 -2.56 8.05
CA LEU A 26 -9.60 -1.89 8.11
C LEU A 26 -9.53 -1.03 6.85
N ALA A 27 -9.59 0.30 7.01
CA ALA A 27 -9.48 1.21 5.88
C ALA A 27 -8.22 0.82 5.11
N ALA A 28 -8.35 0.60 3.80
CA ALA A 28 -7.22 0.18 2.99
C ALA A 28 -6.09 1.20 3.15
N GLU A 29 -4.92 0.73 3.56
CA GLU A 29 -3.75 1.55 3.82
C GLU A 29 -3.43 2.40 2.59
N LYS A 30 -3.29 3.72 2.79
CA LYS A 30 -2.95 4.64 1.71
C LYS A 30 -1.44 4.74 1.53
N VAL A 31 -1.03 4.99 0.30
CA VAL A 31 0.38 4.93 -0.11
C VAL A 31 0.87 6.33 -0.42
N ILE A 32 2.06 6.65 0.09
CA ILE A 32 2.86 7.79 -0.35
C ILE A 32 4.01 7.23 -1.17
N VAL A 33 4.09 7.61 -2.44
CA VAL A 33 5.21 7.25 -3.30
C VAL A 33 6.29 8.31 -3.19
N LEU A 34 7.47 7.94 -2.69
CA LEU A 34 8.65 8.79 -2.59
C LEU A 34 9.59 8.48 -3.75
N ILE A 35 9.72 9.42 -4.68
CA ILE A 35 10.57 9.30 -5.87
C ILE A 35 11.91 9.96 -5.60
N ASN A 36 12.97 9.15 -5.59
CA ASN A 36 14.33 9.64 -5.71
C ASN A 36 14.62 9.93 -7.19
N PRO A 37 14.96 11.17 -7.58
CA PRO A 37 15.24 11.51 -8.97
C PRO A 37 16.55 10.91 -9.51
N ASN A 38 17.40 10.35 -8.64
CA ASN A 38 18.63 9.65 -9.00
C ASN A 38 18.45 8.11 -8.92
N SER A 39 19.45 7.36 -9.36
CA SER A 39 19.39 5.88 -9.43
C SER A 39 19.86 5.17 -8.15
N ASN A 40 20.28 5.88 -7.10
CA ASN A 40 20.83 5.26 -5.90
C ASN A 40 19.70 4.68 -5.01
N GLU A 41 19.48 3.37 -5.11
CA GLU A 41 18.49 2.64 -4.31
C GLU A 41 18.76 2.67 -2.80
N GLY A 42 20.03 2.71 -2.39
CA GLY A 42 20.39 2.84 -0.97
C GLY A 42 19.89 4.16 -0.39
N ALA A 43 20.11 5.25 -1.12
CA ALA A 43 19.59 6.57 -0.75
C ALA A 43 18.04 6.57 -0.74
N THR A 44 17.40 5.95 -1.73
CA THR A 44 15.93 5.79 -1.79
C THR A 44 15.39 5.05 -0.57
N SER A 45 16.03 3.94 -0.18
CA SER A 45 15.65 3.17 1.00
C SER A 45 15.76 4.00 2.28
N SER A 46 16.89 4.69 2.47
CA SER A 46 17.09 5.56 3.63
C SER A 46 16.05 6.69 3.69
N MET A 47 15.74 7.35 2.57
CA MET A 47 14.70 8.38 2.53
C MET A 47 13.31 7.82 2.84
N ALA A 48 12.97 6.64 2.31
CA ALA A 48 11.70 5.97 2.59
C ALA A 48 11.58 5.54 4.06
N GLU A 49 12.67 5.08 4.67
CA GLU A 49 12.72 4.74 6.09
C GLU A 49 12.52 5.98 6.98
N LEU A 50 13.24 7.08 6.69
CA LEU A 50 13.04 8.36 7.37
C LEU A 50 11.58 8.85 7.26
N ALA A 51 11.01 8.83 6.05
CA ALA A 51 9.64 9.22 5.83
C ALA A 51 8.65 8.33 6.61
N ARG A 52 8.90 7.02 6.67
CA ARG A 52 8.05 6.06 7.39
C ARG A 52 8.00 6.34 8.89
N MET A 53 9.10 6.77 9.50
CA MET A 53 9.15 7.08 10.93
C MET A 53 8.24 8.26 11.33
N GLU A 54 7.87 9.12 10.38
CA GLU A 54 7.03 10.30 10.61
C GLU A 54 5.55 10.08 10.23
N LEU A 55 5.19 8.90 9.71
CA LEU A 55 3.82 8.62 9.32
C LEU A 55 2.91 8.30 10.51
N GLY A 56 1.66 8.76 10.43
CA GLY A 56 0.58 8.26 11.26
C GLY A 56 0.04 6.90 10.79
N ASP A 57 -0.82 6.30 11.60
CA ASP A 57 -1.44 5.02 11.29
C ASP A 57 -2.23 5.04 9.97
N GLY A 58 -2.23 3.90 9.26
CA GLY A 58 -2.99 3.73 8.00
C GLY A 58 -2.31 4.29 6.75
N LEU A 59 -1.03 4.70 6.85
CA LEU A 59 -0.21 5.14 5.74
C LEU A 59 1.05 4.26 5.59
N ARG A 60 1.43 3.97 4.35
CA ARG A 60 2.75 3.41 3.99
C ARG A 60 3.52 4.32 3.04
N VAL A 61 4.84 4.26 3.11
CA VAL A 61 5.74 4.88 2.12
C VAL A 61 6.35 3.80 1.23
N GLU A 62 6.31 4.04 -0.07
CA GLU A 62 6.98 3.26 -1.12
C GLU A 62 8.04 4.12 -1.80
N GLY A 63 9.31 3.73 -1.66
CA GLY A 63 10.43 4.42 -2.32
C GLY A 63 10.62 3.91 -3.75
N ARG A 64 10.86 4.82 -4.70
CA ARG A 64 11.17 4.50 -6.10
C ARG A 64 12.38 5.31 -6.59
N SER A 65 13.34 4.63 -7.23
CA SER A 65 14.52 5.26 -7.82
C SER A 65 14.33 5.49 -9.32
N ASN A 66 14.93 6.55 -9.85
CA ASN A 66 15.00 6.77 -11.29
C ASN A 66 16.21 6.04 -11.89
N ALA A 67 16.03 4.78 -12.30
CA ALA A 67 17.11 3.92 -12.78
C ALA A 67 17.86 4.48 -14.03
N GLY A 68 17.22 5.36 -14.81
CA GLY A 68 17.82 5.99 -15.98
C GLY A 68 18.72 7.20 -15.67
N ALA A 69 18.75 7.66 -14.42
CA ALA A 69 19.53 8.82 -14.00
C ALA A 69 20.90 8.42 -13.40
N PRO A 70 21.87 9.35 -13.31
CA PRO A 70 23.10 9.13 -12.55
C PRO A 70 22.81 8.77 -11.07
N PRO A 71 23.72 8.07 -10.37
CA PRO A 71 23.54 7.75 -8.94
C PRO A 71 23.51 8.98 -8.02
N LEU A 72 24.02 10.12 -8.49
CA LEU A 72 23.96 11.40 -7.80
C LEU A 72 23.79 12.49 -8.85
N LEU A 73 22.86 13.42 -8.62
CA LEU A 73 22.67 14.58 -9.49
C LEU A 73 23.56 15.71 -8.96
N THR A 74 24.57 16.10 -9.74
CA THR A 74 25.57 17.09 -9.30
C THR A 74 25.59 18.33 -10.17
N THR A 75 24.89 18.29 -11.30
CA THR A 75 24.80 19.39 -12.26
C THR A 75 23.34 19.74 -12.56
N PRO A 76 23.06 20.99 -13.01
CA PRO A 76 21.74 21.34 -13.52
C PRO A 76 21.30 20.50 -14.73
N GLU A 77 22.24 19.96 -15.49
CA GLU A 77 21.93 19.07 -16.61
C GLU A 77 21.45 17.70 -16.13
N ASP A 78 22.09 17.14 -15.09
CA ASP A 78 21.64 15.90 -14.45
C ASP A 78 20.18 16.03 -13.97
N MET A 79 19.86 17.17 -13.34
CA MET A 79 18.48 17.45 -12.90
C MET A 79 17.50 17.50 -14.07
N ARG A 80 17.83 18.21 -15.16
CA ARG A 80 16.97 18.29 -16.35
C ARG A 80 16.75 16.91 -16.98
N ASN A 81 17.81 16.12 -17.09
CA ASN A 81 17.76 14.79 -17.68
C ASN A 81 16.97 13.80 -16.81
N ALA A 82 16.95 13.99 -15.48
CA ALA A 82 16.16 13.17 -14.57
C ALA A 82 14.64 13.41 -14.66
N VAL A 83 14.20 14.58 -15.15
CA VAL A 83 12.77 14.98 -15.12
C VAL A 83 11.86 13.96 -15.79
N SER A 84 12.20 13.47 -16.97
CA SER A 84 11.32 12.55 -17.71
C SER A 84 11.10 11.25 -16.94
N GLY A 85 12.15 10.70 -16.32
CA GLY A 85 12.05 9.49 -15.51
C GLY A 85 11.20 9.70 -14.25
N VAL A 86 11.35 10.85 -13.58
CA VAL A 86 10.51 11.21 -12.42
C VAL A 86 9.04 11.31 -12.80
N VAL A 87 8.74 11.97 -13.94
CA VAL A 87 7.36 12.10 -14.44
C VAL A 87 6.78 10.73 -14.79
N GLU A 88 7.53 9.87 -15.47
CA GLU A 88 7.08 8.52 -15.82
C GLU A 88 6.73 7.70 -14.56
N ILE A 89 7.62 7.69 -13.56
CA ILE A 89 7.39 7.01 -12.29
C ILE A 89 6.16 7.57 -11.57
N GLY A 90 6.00 8.89 -11.55
CA GLY A 90 4.89 9.57 -10.91
C GLY A 90 3.55 9.28 -11.60
N VAL A 91 3.52 9.32 -12.94
CA VAL A 91 2.32 8.99 -13.72
C VAL A 91 1.93 7.52 -13.53
N ALA A 92 2.90 6.60 -13.51
CA ALA A 92 2.63 5.19 -13.23
C ALA A 92 2.12 4.97 -11.80
N ALA A 93 2.70 5.66 -10.81
CA ALA A 93 2.20 5.63 -9.42
C ALA A 93 0.76 6.17 -9.31
N ALA A 94 0.43 7.24 -10.02
CA ALA A 94 -0.89 7.86 -9.97
C ALA A 94 -2.01 6.99 -10.57
N GLN A 95 -1.68 5.90 -11.28
CA GLN A 95 -2.68 4.95 -11.77
C GLN A 95 -3.21 4.01 -10.67
N ASP A 96 -2.52 3.92 -9.53
CA ASP A 96 -2.94 3.12 -8.39
C ASP A 96 -3.82 3.95 -7.45
N GLU A 97 -5.09 3.55 -7.29
CA GLU A 97 -6.08 4.24 -6.44
C GLU A 97 -5.74 4.22 -4.93
N THR A 98 -4.78 3.39 -4.52
CA THR A 98 -4.26 3.37 -3.15
C THR A 98 -3.24 4.47 -2.89
N VAL A 99 -2.63 5.04 -3.95
CA VAL A 99 -1.67 6.14 -3.85
C VAL A 99 -2.40 7.44 -3.52
N ALA A 100 -2.15 7.96 -2.33
CA ALA A 100 -2.73 9.21 -1.85
C ALA A 100 -1.83 10.43 -2.15
N ALA A 101 -0.52 10.22 -2.29
CA ALA A 101 0.43 11.30 -2.58
C ALA A 101 1.69 10.79 -3.28
N ILE A 102 2.34 11.71 -3.99
CA ILE A 102 3.66 11.52 -4.61
C ILE A 102 4.57 12.64 -4.11
N ILE A 103 5.77 12.28 -3.66
CA ILE A 103 6.82 13.19 -3.21
C ILE A 103 8.03 13.00 -4.13
N VAL A 104 8.54 14.08 -4.72
CA VAL A 104 9.83 14.06 -5.41
C VAL A 104 10.91 14.49 -4.41
N ALA A 105 11.72 13.54 -3.96
CA ALA A 105 12.74 13.74 -2.94
C ALA A 105 14.04 14.27 -3.57
N ALA A 106 14.04 15.56 -3.88
CA ALA A 106 15.16 16.28 -4.48
C ALA A 106 15.43 17.58 -3.71
N PHE A 107 16.72 17.93 -3.53
CA PHE A 107 17.18 19.20 -2.96
C PHE A 107 18.06 19.94 -3.96
#